data_AF-A0A915CQ05-F1
#
_entry.id   AF-A0A915CQ05-F1
#
_cell.length_a   1.000
_cell.length_b   1.000
_cell.length_c   1.000
_cell.angle_alpha   90.00
_cell.angle_beta   90.00
_cell.angle_gamma   90.00
#
_symmetry.space_group_name_H-M   'P 1'
#
loop_
_entity.id
_entity.type
_entity.pdbx_description
1 polymer ?
#
loop_
_entity_poly.entity_id
_entity_poly.type
_entity_poly.pdbx_seq_one_letter_code
_entity_poly.pdbx_strand_id
1 'polypeptide(L)'
;MQYDVETLILYQDMNSRELFQQRRILPNGDTVWEDSPLVRAAKEGKLCVLDGMERVHSSMIEALAPLIHHRFLQLPDGSRLVSEMQYDLIQARNSFSGEQLLERKVHKIASNFRLIGVGDSESANSSNKWLNEQMLSMFLYHTLKPMSVEDEMHIFVNGLQNSSDPAIKGIAYSLSLRRIIFILKRHSLNPEEGIYEAINRAALVKFLHQS
;
A
#
# COMPACT_ATOMS: atom_id res chain seq x y z
N MET A 1 -3.27 -7.15 17.74
CA MET A 1 -2.95 -7.96 16.54
C MET A 1 -2.31 -7.03 15.54
N GLN A 2 -0.98 -6.97 15.49
CA GLN A 2 -0.26 -6.16 14.52
C GLN A 2 -0.01 -7.06 13.30
N TYR A 3 -0.64 -6.74 12.17
CA TYR A 3 -0.31 -7.41 10.91
C TYR A 3 1.04 -6.88 10.43
N ASP A 4 1.92 -7.77 10.00
CA ASP A 4 3.05 -7.36 9.16
C ASP A 4 2.49 -6.96 7.79
N VAL A 5 3.01 -5.87 7.21
CA VAL A 5 2.42 -5.22 6.03
C VAL A 5 3.44 -5.22 4.90
N GLU A 6 3.01 -5.70 3.74
CA GLU A 6 3.77 -5.62 2.48
C GLU A 6 3.01 -4.74 1.49
N THR A 7 3.68 -3.76 0.91
CA THR A 7 3.08 -2.87 -0.08
C THR A 7 3.54 -3.25 -1.49
N LEU A 8 2.60 -3.45 -2.40
CA LEU A 8 2.83 -3.57 -3.83
C LEU A 8 2.42 -2.27 -4.51
N ILE A 9 3.40 -1.53 -5.02
CA ILE A 9 3.16 -0.29 -5.76
C ILE A 9 2.78 -0.62 -7.20
N LEU A 10 1.63 -0.13 -7.63
CA LEU A 10 1.09 -0.29 -8.97
C LEU A 10 1.44 0.92 -9.84
N TYR A 11 1.75 0.68 -11.11
CA TYR A 11 2.12 1.71 -12.10
C TYR A 11 1.54 1.39 -13.48
N GLN A 12 1.36 2.43 -14.29
CA GLN A 12 0.54 2.40 -15.50
C GLN A 12 0.91 1.31 -16.52
N ASP A 13 2.20 1.09 -16.73
CA ASP A 13 2.71 0.12 -17.71
C ASP A 13 3.03 -1.27 -17.08
N MET A 14 2.50 -1.56 -15.90
CA MET A 14 2.72 -2.83 -15.21
C MET A 14 2.01 -3.99 -15.92
N ASN A 15 2.72 -5.10 -16.15
CA ASN A 15 2.12 -6.33 -16.68
C ASN A 15 1.44 -7.14 -15.56
N SER A 16 0.34 -7.83 -15.88
CA SER A 16 -0.37 -8.71 -14.94
C SER A 16 0.49 -9.83 -14.35
N ARG A 17 1.54 -10.27 -15.06
CA ARG A 17 2.48 -11.27 -14.51
C ARG A 17 3.31 -10.72 -13.35
N GLU A 18 3.64 -9.43 -13.40
CA GLU A 18 4.48 -8.76 -12.39
C GLU A 18 3.76 -8.59 -11.06
N LEU A 19 2.42 -8.66 -11.05
CA LEU A 19 1.64 -8.79 -9.81
C LEU A 19 2.05 -10.01 -9.00
N PHE A 20 2.54 -11.07 -9.66
CA PHE A 20 2.83 -12.34 -9.04
C PHE A 20 4.32 -12.59 -8.93
N GLN A 21 5.05 -12.52 -10.05
CA GLN A 21 6.49 -12.72 -10.07
C GLN A 21 7.15 -11.82 -11.12
N GLN A 22 8.33 -11.34 -10.80
CA GLN A 22 9.19 -10.58 -11.70
C GLN A 22 10.44 -11.38 -12.03
N ARG A 23 11.05 -11.09 -13.18
CA ARG A 23 12.37 -11.64 -13.52
C ARG A 23 13.44 -10.71 -12.99
N ARG A 24 14.31 -11.22 -12.12
CA ARG A 24 15.51 -10.51 -11.67
C ARG A 24 16.74 -11.09 -12.37
N ILE A 25 17.59 -10.20 -12.89
CA ILE A 25 18.90 -10.58 -13.44
C ILE A 25 19.90 -10.59 -12.28
N LEU A 26 20.58 -11.72 -12.10
CA LEU A 26 21.65 -11.88 -11.14
C LEU A 26 22.96 -11.25 -11.66
N PRO A 27 23.93 -10.92 -10.78
CA PRO A 27 25.21 -10.34 -11.22
C PRO A 27 26.01 -11.20 -12.21
N ASN A 28 25.72 -12.51 -12.27
CA ASN A 28 26.33 -13.46 -13.20
C ASN A 28 25.63 -13.51 -14.57
N GLY A 29 24.55 -12.74 -14.79
CA GLY A 29 23.78 -12.70 -16.03
C GLY A 29 22.59 -13.68 -16.08
N ASP A 30 22.43 -14.57 -15.09
CA ASP A 30 21.30 -15.49 -15.04
C ASP A 30 20.02 -14.76 -14.64
N THR A 31 18.87 -15.25 -15.13
CA THR A 31 17.56 -14.72 -14.75
C THR A 31 16.85 -15.65 -13.78
N VAL A 32 16.38 -15.12 -12.65
CA VAL A 32 15.59 -15.86 -11.66
C VAL A 32 14.20 -15.25 -11.52
N TRP A 33 13.22 -16.10 -11.20
CA TRP A 33 11.91 -15.63 -10.77
C TRP A 33 11.98 -15.16 -9.33
N GLU A 34 11.42 -13.97 -9.08
CA GLU A 34 11.30 -13.37 -7.77
C GLU A 34 9.83 -13.13 -7.45
N ASP A 35 9.41 -13.57 -6.26
CA ASP A 35 8.05 -13.37 -5.77
C ASP A 35 7.78 -11.89 -5.51
N SER A 36 6.64 -11.41 -6.02
CA SER A 36 6.17 -10.07 -5.70
C SER A 36 5.82 -9.95 -4.21
N PRO A 37 5.76 -8.72 -3.66
CA PRO A 37 5.21 -8.45 -2.33
C PRO A 37 3.86 -9.14 -2.06
N LEU A 38 2.98 -9.22 -3.07
CA LEU A 38 1.70 -9.90 -2.96
C LEU A 38 1.87 -11.41 -2.70
N VAL A 39 2.75 -12.07 -3.44
CA VAL A 39 2.99 -13.51 -3.30
C VAL A 39 3.69 -13.83 -1.98
N ARG A 40 4.68 -13.02 -1.58
CA ARG A 40 5.34 -13.16 -0.28
C ARG A 40 4.33 -12.99 0.86
N ALA A 41 3.48 -11.96 0.80
CA ALA A 41 2.43 -11.74 1.77
C ALA A 41 1.42 -12.91 1.84
N ALA A 42 1.05 -13.49 0.70
CA ALA A 42 0.14 -14.64 0.64
C ALA A 42 0.73 -15.90 1.27
N LYS A 43 2.03 -16.15 1.06
CA LYS A 43 2.75 -17.29 1.66
C LYS A 43 2.96 -17.09 3.16
N GLU A 44 3.32 -15.89 3.59
CA GLU A 44 3.69 -15.57 4.98
C GLU A 44 2.51 -15.16 5.86
N GLY A 45 1.33 -14.91 5.28
CA GLY A 45 0.13 -14.54 6.05
C GLY A 45 0.09 -13.08 6.48
N LYS A 46 0.63 -12.20 5.65
CA LYS A 46 0.69 -10.75 5.88
C LYS A 46 -0.53 -10.03 5.34
N LEU A 47 -0.65 -8.75 5.68
CA LEU A 47 -1.53 -7.83 4.98
C LEU A 47 -0.78 -7.28 3.76
N CYS A 48 -1.31 -7.53 2.56
CA CYS A 48 -0.81 -6.89 1.35
C CYS A 48 -1.64 -5.65 1.02
N VAL A 49 -0.96 -4.52 0.79
CA VAL A 49 -1.56 -3.28 0.30
C VAL A 49 -1.20 -3.11 -1.17
N LEU A 50 -2.22 -3.05 -2.04
CA LEU A 50 -2.09 -2.66 -3.44
C LEU A 50 -2.26 -1.15 -3.52
N ASP A 51 -1.17 -0.43 -3.78
CA ASP A 51 -1.17 1.04 -3.81
C ASP A 51 -1.17 1.53 -5.27
N GLY A 52 -2.16 2.34 -5.63
CA GLY A 52 -2.28 2.91 -6.97
C GLY A 52 -3.17 2.09 -7.92
N MET A 53 -4.26 1.51 -7.42
CA MET A 53 -5.20 0.72 -8.25
C MET A 53 -5.82 1.51 -9.41
N GLU A 54 -5.92 2.83 -9.27
CA GLU A 54 -6.39 3.76 -10.31
C GLU A 54 -5.44 3.89 -11.50
N ARG A 55 -4.17 3.51 -11.32
CA ARG A 55 -3.11 3.68 -12.33
C ARG A 55 -3.11 2.57 -13.36
N VAL A 56 -3.73 1.43 -13.06
CA VAL A 56 -3.60 0.20 -13.83
C VAL A 56 -4.90 -0.16 -14.55
N HIS A 57 -4.77 -0.88 -15.65
CA HIS A 57 -5.93 -1.32 -16.41
C HIS A 57 -6.73 -2.39 -15.63
N SER A 58 -8.07 -2.39 -15.78
CA SER A 58 -8.96 -3.33 -15.06
C SER A 58 -8.60 -4.80 -15.26
N SER A 59 -8.15 -5.17 -16.47
CA SER A 59 -7.69 -6.54 -16.79
C SER A 59 -6.53 -7.03 -15.94
N MET A 60 -5.70 -6.12 -15.41
CA MET A 60 -4.61 -6.49 -14.51
C MET A 60 -5.18 -6.88 -13.14
N ILE A 61 -6.19 -6.17 -12.66
CA ILE A 61 -6.88 -6.49 -11.40
C ILE A 61 -7.69 -7.80 -11.55
N GLU A 62 -8.26 -8.08 -12.72
CA GLU A 62 -8.94 -9.35 -12.99
C GLU A 62 -8.03 -10.57 -12.81
N ALA A 63 -6.71 -10.40 -13.01
CA ALA A 63 -5.76 -11.48 -12.73
C ALA A 63 -5.74 -11.88 -11.24
N LEU A 64 -6.19 -11.01 -10.34
CA LEU A 64 -6.32 -11.28 -8.90
C LEU A 64 -7.58 -12.06 -8.54
N ALA A 65 -8.56 -12.16 -9.45
CA ALA A 65 -9.84 -12.83 -9.16
C ALA A 65 -9.68 -14.27 -8.61
N PRO A 66 -8.79 -15.13 -9.15
CA PRO A 66 -8.56 -16.46 -8.58
C PRO A 66 -8.04 -16.43 -7.14
N LEU A 67 -7.19 -15.46 -6.80
CA LEU A 67 -6.67 -15.28 -5.45
C LEU A 67 -7.79 -14.85 -4.50
N ILE A 68 -8.58 -13.85 -4.92
CA ILE A 68 -9.61 -13.22 -4.10
C ILE A 68 -10.77 -14.19 -3.84
N HIS A 69 -11.28 -14.84 -4.88
CA HIS A 69 -12.47 -15.70 -4.76
C HIS A 69 -12.14 -17.11 -4.27
N HIS A 70 -11.01 -17.68 -4.70
CA HIS A 70 -10.71 -19.10 -4.48
C HIS A 70 -9.47 -19.35 -3.64
N ARG A 71 -8.73 -18.31 -3.25
CA ARG A 71 -7.40 -18.45 -2.63
C ARG A 71 -6.53 -19.39 -3.44
N PHE A 72 -6.45 -19.11 -4.74
CA PHE A 72 -5.66 -19.88 -5.69
C PHE A 72 -4.84 -18.95 -6.58
N LEU A 73 -3.58 -19.29 -6.83
CA LEU A 73 -2.74 -18.63 -7.83
C LEU A 73 -1.87 -19.65 -8.57
N GLN A 74 -1.73 -19.43 -9.87
CA GLN A 74 -0.72 -20.10 -10.68
C GLN A 74 0.39 -19.08 -10.98
N LEU A 75 1.63 -19.39 -10.59
CA LEU A 75 2.76 -18.50 -10.74
C LEU A 75 3.52 -18.75 -12.06
N PRO A 76 4.18 -17.71 -12.62
CA PRO A 76 4.98 -17.82 -13.86
C PRO A 76 6.09 -18.88 -13.83
N ASP A 77 6.69 -19.15 -12.67
CA ASP A 77 7.71 -20.20 -12.48
C ASP A 77 7.17 -21.64 -12.48
N GLY A 78 5.85 -21.79 -12.69
CA GLY A 78 5.12 -23.06 -12.68
C GLY A 78 4.66 -23.51 -11.31
N SER A 79 5.03 -22.81 -10.23
CA SER A 79 4.51 -23.06 -8.90
C SER A 79 3.06 -22.61 -8.77
N ARG A 80 2.37 -23.10 -7.74
CA ARG A 80 1.00 -22.71 -7.44
C ARG A 80 0.79 -22.50 -5.95
N LEU A 81 -0.03 -21.52 -5.63
CA LEU A 81 -0.50 -21.28 -4.27
C LEU A 81 -1.95 -21.77 -4.17
N VAL A 82 -2.25 -22.51 -3.12
CA VAL A 82 -3.58 -23.07 -2.86
C VAL A 82 -4.04 -22.70 -1.45
N SER A 83 -5.36 -22.65 -1.24
CA SER A 83 -5.93 -22.40 0.08
C SER A 83 -5.47 -23.45 1.10
N GLU A 84 -5.49 -23.11 2.38
CA GLU A 84 -5.14 -24.05 3.47
C GLU A 84 -5.94 -25.35 3.38
N MET A 85 -7.26 -25.26 3.16
CA MET A 85 -8.11 -26.42 2.96
C MET A 85 -7.67 -27.29 1.77
N GLN A 86 -7.35 -26.67 0.63
CA GLN A 86 -6.91 -27.41 -0.56
C GLN A 86 -5.52 -28.04 -0.35
N TYR A 87 -4.64 -27.35 0.35
CA TYR A 87 -3.32 -27.87 0.71
C TYR A 87 -3.45 -29.15 1.54
N ASP A 88 -4.26 -29.10 2.60
CA ASP A 88 -4.49 -30.22 3.52
C ASP A 88 -5.16 -31.41 2.79
N LEU A 89 -6.10 -31.14 1.87
CA LEU A 89 -6.73 -32.17 1.05
C LEU A 89 -5.72 -32.88 0.13
N ILE A 90 -4.79 -32.14 -0.49
CA ILE A 90 -3.75 -32.73 -1.34
C ILE A 90 -2.81 -33.60 -0.50
N GLN A 91 -2.43 -33.13 0.70
CA GLN A 91 -1.63 -33.91 1.65
C GLN A 91 -2.33 -35.21 2.03
N ALA A 92 -3.58 -35.14 2.48
CA ALA A 92 -4.35 -36.29 2.94
C ALA A 92 -4.58 -37.32 1.82
N ARG A 93 -4.99 -36.87 0.62
CA ARG A 93 -5.33 -37.78 -0.49
C ARG A 93 -4.14 -38.55 -1.04
N ASN A 94 -2.96 -37.96 -1.03
CA ASN A 94 -1.76 -38.55 -1.61
C ASN A 94 -0.74 -39.01 -0.56
N SER A 95 -1.05 -38.84 0.73
CA SER A 95 -0.12 -39.05 1.84
C SER A 95 1.21 -38.30 1.65
N PHE A 96 1.14 -37.08 1.10
CA PHE A 96 2.33 -36.27 0.84
C PHE A 96 2.76 -35.49 2.08
N SER A 97 4.07 -35.42 2.32
CA SER A 97 4.65 -34.50 3.30
C SER A 97 4.66 -33.05 2.78
N GLY A 98 4.88 -32.08 3.69
CA GLY A 98 5.04 -30.68 3.29
C GLY A 98 6.23 -30.45 2.35
N GLU A 99 7.32 -31.21 2.55
CA GLU A 99 8.51 -31.18 1.69
C GLU A 99 8.21 -31.69 0.27
N GLN A 100 7.48 -32.79 0.15
CA GLN A 100 7.07 -33.33 -1.16
C GLN A 100 6.15 -32.37 -1.92
N LEU A 101 5.30 -31.61 -1.21
CA LEU A 101 4.50 -30.56 -1.83
C LEU A 101 5.36 -29.39 -2.29
N LEU A 102 6.38 -29.03 -1.54
CA LEU A 102 7.33 -27.99 -1.92
C LEU A 102 8.13 -28.39 -3.17
N GLU A 103 8.60 -29.64 -3.25
CA GLU A 103 9.25 -30.21 -4.45
C GLU A 103 8.33 -30.18 -5.68
N ARG A 104 7.03 -30.37 -5.46
CA ARG A 104 5.99 -30.25 -6.50
C ARG A 104 5.55 -28.80 -6.75
N LYS A 105 6.23 -27.83 -6.15
CA LYS A 105 5.96 -26.39 -6.25
C LYS A 105 4.54 -26.00 -5.83
N VAL A 106 3.99 -26.69 -4.82
CA VAL A 106 2.68 -26.40 -4.24
C VAL A 106 2.86 -25.70 -2.91
N HIS A 107 2.44 -24.44 -2.84
CA HIS A 107 2.55 -23.60 -1.66
C HIS A 107 1.17 -23.37 -1.03
N LYS A 108 1.14 -23.24 0.29
CA LYS A 108 -0.07 -22.90 1.04
C LYS A 108 -0.24 -21.38 1.10
N ILE A 109 -1.45 -20.89 0.86
CA ILE A 109 -1.87 -19.52 1.21
C ILE A 109 -2.27 -19.51 2.67
N ALA A 110 -1.61 -18.68 3.47
CA ALA A 110 -1.89 -18.57 4.89
C ALA A 110 -3.31 -18.01 5.14
N SER A 111 -4.05 -18.59 6.08
CA SER A 111 -5.46 -18.23 6.35
C SER A 111 -5.65 -16.80 6.87
N ASN A 112 -4.64 -16.25 7.53
CA ASN A 112 -4.58 -14.86 8.00
C ASN A 112 -4.17 -13.85 6.91
N PHE A 113 -3.78 -14.27 5.70
CA PHE A 113 -3.51 -13.36 4.58
C PHE A 113 -4.71 -12.45 4.31
N ARG A 114 -4.45 -11.15 4.15
CA ARG A 114 -5.45 -10.12 3.81
C ARG A 114 -4.92 -9.25 2.67
N LEU A 115 -5.83 -8.72 1.86
CA LEU A 115 -5.52 -7.84 0.73
C LEU A 115 -6.35 -6.57 0.86
N ILE A 116 -5.69 -5.42 0.77
CA ILE A 116 -6.35 -4.10 0.73
C ILE A 116 -5.92 -3.40 -0.54
N GLY A 117 -6.89 -2.84 -1.24
CA GLY A 117 -6.69 -2.00 -2.41
C GLY A 117 -6.84 -0.54 -2.05
N VAL A 118 -5.88 0.30 -2.45
CA VAL A 118 -5.92 1.75 -2.27
C VAL A 118 -5.86 2.40 -3.64
N GLY A 119 -6.75 3.37 -3.85
CA GLY A 119 -6.70 4.21 -5.03
C GLY A 119 -7.56 5.44 -4.92
N ASP A 120 -7.27 6.41 -5.80
CA ASP A 120 -7.94 7.71 -5.81
C ASP A 120 -9.24 7.64 -6.64
N SER A 121 -10.33 8.14 -6.06
CA SER A 121 -11.62 8.29 -6.74
C SER A 121 -11.68 9.51 -7.68
N GLU A 122 -10.83 10.52 -7.45
CA GLU A 122 -10.82 11.81 -8.15
C GLU A 122 -9.87 11.86 -9.36
N SER A 123 -9.26 10.72 -9.72
CA SER A 123 -8.60 10.50 -11.01
C SER A 123 -9.64 10.53 -12.16
N ALA A 124 -10.25 11.70 -12.35
CA ALA A 124 -11.35 12.01 -13.25
C ALA A 124 -10.87 12.55 -14.60
N ASN A 125 -9.56 12.57 -14.83
CA ASN A 125 -9.01 12.86 -16.14
C ASN A 125 -8.99 11.57 -16.99
N SER A 126 -9.97 11.50 -17.90
CA SER A 126 -10.08 10.64 -19.09
C SER A 126 -10.42 9.14 -18.90
N SER A 127 -11.67 8.82 -19.30
CA SER A 127 -12.22 7.54 -19.80
C SER A 127 -12.13 6.26 -18.98
N ASN A 128 -11.22 6.10 -18.03
CA ASN A 128 -11.01 4.81 -17.35
C ASN A 128 -11.45 4.86 -15.87
N LYS A 129 -12.73 4.59 -15.62
CA LYS A 129 -13.23 4.37 -14.25
C LYS A 129 -12.70 3.03 -13.74
N TRP A 130 -11.60 3.07 -13.00
CA TRP A 130 -10.99 1.89 -12.38
C TRP A 130 -11.93 1.18 -11.39
N LEU A 131 -12.78 1.96 -10.70
CA LEU A 131 -13.88 1.45 -9.87
C LEU A 131 -15.09 1.10 -10.75
N ASN A 132 -15.08 -0.10 -11.31
CA ASN A 132 -16.14 -0.66 -12.16
C ASN A 132 -16.85 -1.85 -11.47
N GLU A 133 -17.86 -2.42 -12.12
CA GLU A 133 -18.62 -3.57 -11.58
C GLU A 133 -17.72 -4.77 -11.24
N GLN A 134 -16.67 -5.02 -12.03
CA GLN A 134 -15.71 -6.08 -11.73
C GLN A 134 -14.99 -5.80 -10.40
N MET A 135 -14.46 -4.59 -10.21
CA MET A 135 -13.78 -4.18 -8.98
C MET A 135 -14.71 -4.32 -7.76
N LEU A 136 -15.97 -3.88 -7.91
CA LEU A 136 -16.99 -3.93 -6.87
C LEU A 136 -17.42 -5.36 -6.51
N SER A 137 -17.24 -6.33 -7.41
CA SER A 137 -17.50 -7.74 -7.13
C SER A 137 -16.33 -8.46 -6.44
N MET A 138 -15.10 -7.96 -6.61
CA MET A 138 -13.89 -8.51 -5.98
C MET A 138 -13.60 -7.91 -4.60
N PHE A 139 -13.86 -6.62 -4.41
CA PHE A 139 -13.49 -5.89 -3.20
C PHE A 139 -14.70 -5.34 -2.44
N LEU A 140 -14.60 -5.38 -1.11
CA LEU A 140 -15.38 -4.48 -0.27
C LEU A 140 -14.75 -3.10 -0.37
N TYR A 141 -15.54 -2.09 -0.72
CA TYR A 141 -15.06 -0.73 -0.86
C TYR A 141 -15.53 0.15 0.30
N HIS A 142 -14.69 1.11 0.66
CA HIS A 142 -15.03 2.15 1.62
C HIS A 142 -14.43 3.46 1.13
N THR A 143 -15.26 4.47 0.92
CA THR A 143 -14.78 5.80 0.53
C THR A 143 -14.39 6.56 1.79
N LEU A 144 -13.11 6.90 1.89
CA LEU A 144 -12.63 7.80 2.92
C LEU A 144 -13.11 9.21 2.59
N LYS A 145 -13.78 9.85 3.55
CA LYS A 145 -14.09 11.27 3.41
C LYS A 145 -12.78 12.07 3.51
N PRO A 146 -12.61 13.13 2.72
CA PRO A 146 -11.54 14.10 2.95
C PRO A 146 -11.58 14.53 4.41
N MET A 147 -10.41 14.55 5.04
CA MET A 147 -10.30 14.98 6.43
C MET A 147 -10.70 16.45 6.52
N SER A 148 -11.39 16.83 7.61
CA SER A 148 -11.66 18.24 7.82
C SER A 148 -10.34 18.97 8.08
N VAL A 149 -10.23 20.22 7.66
CA VAL A 149 -9.04 21.06 7.95
C VAL A 149 -8.77 21.10 9.45
N GLU A 150 -9.81 21.08 10.28
CA GLU A 150 -9.68 21.07 11.74
C GLU A 150 -9.01 19.78 12.24
N ASP A 151 -9.42 18.62 11.73
CA ASP A 151 -8.82 17.32 12.07
C ASP A 151 -7.38 17.20 11.57
N GLU A 152 -7.08 17.66 10.35
CA GLU A 152 -5.72 17.69 9.79
C GLU A 152 -4.81 18.55 10.68
N MET A 153 -5.30 19.72 11.09
CA MET A 153 -4.58 20.63 11.99
C MET A 153 -4.36 19.99 13.36
N HIS A 154 -5.35 19.30 13.91
CA HIS A 154 -5.21 18.59 15.18
C HIS A 154 -4.17 17.48 15.10
N ILE A 155 -4.19 16.66 14.05
CA ILE A 155 -3.19 15.60 13.83
C ILE A 155 -1.80 16.20 13.65
N PHE A 156 -1.67 17.25 12.85
CA PHE A 156 -0.40 17.92 12.60
C PHE A 156 0.19 18.51 13.89
N VAL A 157 -0.61 19.23 14.67
CA VAL A 157 -0.18 19.80 15.96
C VAL A 157 0.22 18.69 16.93
N ASN A 158 -0.56 17.62 17.02
CA ASN A 158 -0.25 16.49 17.88
C ASN A 158 1.04 15.77 17.43
N GLY A 159 1.25 15.66 16.11
CA GLY A 159 2.48 15.15 15.51
C GLY A 159 3.70 16.02 15.80
N LEU A 160 3.57 17.35 15.70
CA LEU A 160 4.63 18.29 16.05
C LEU A 160 5.04 18.20 17.53
N GLN A 161 4.06 18.07 18.44
CA GLN A 161 4.30 17.99 19.88
C GLN A 161 4.95 16.67 20.30
N ASN A 162 4.59 15.56 19.65
CA ASN A 162 5.09 14.23 19.97
C ASN A 162 6.27 13.78 19.09
N SER A 163 6.68 14.58 18.11
CA SER A 163 7.81 14.27 17.23
C SER A 163 9.09 14.07 18.04
N SER A 164 9.86 13.03 17.74
CA SER A 164 11.17 12.77 18.35
C SER A 164 12.30 13.62 17.74
N ASP A 165 12.03 14.34 16.64
CA ASP A 165 13.02 15.16 15.94
C ASP A 165 13.25 16.51 16.68
N PRO A 166 14.48 16.81 17.11
CA PRO A 166 14.82 18.06 17.79
C PRO A 166 14.52 19.33 16.98
N ALA A 167 14.66 19.30 15.66
CA ALA A 167 14.39 20.45 14.80
C ALA A 167 12.89 20.74 14.73
N ILE A 168 12.08 19.70 14.60
CA ILE A 168 10.62 19.78 14.58
C ILE A 168 10.08 20.24 15.94
N LYS A 169 10.63 19.72 17.05
CA LYS A 169 10.33 20.24 18.40
C LYS A 169 10.71 21.71 18.54
N GLY A 170 11.88 22.13 18.04
CA GLY A 170 12.31 23.53 18.05
C GLY A 170 11.33 24.47 17.34
N ILE A 171 10.78 24.04 16.19
CA ILE A 171 9.74 24.77 15.46
C ILE A 171 8.43 24.81 16.28
N ALA A 172 8.03 23.69 16.87
CA ALA A 172 6.83 23.60 17.72
C ALA A 172 6.91 24.51 18.97
N TYR A 173 8.10 24.66 19.57
CA TYR A 173 8.32 25.55 20.72
C TYR A 173 8.50 27.02 20.32
N SER A 174 9.07 27.30 19.14
CA SER A 174 9.31 28.67 18.67
C SER A 174 8.05 29.37 18.17
N LEU A 175 7.03 28.63 17.71
CA LEU A 175 5.74 29.17 17.27
C LEU A 175 4.65 28.86 18.29
N SER A 176 3.84 29.85 18.68
CA SER A 176 2.68 29.57 19.54
C SER A 176 1.64 28.77 18.77
N LEU A 177 0.91 27.87 19.46
CA LEU A 177 -0.17 27.07 18.87
C LEU A 177 -1.18 27.92 18.08
N ARG A 178 -1.52 29.12 18.59
CA ARG A 178 -2.41 30.06 17.89
C ARG A 178 -1.84 30.53 16.55
N ARG A 179 -0.51 30.68 16.45
CA ARG A 179 0.17 31.16 15.24
C ARG A 179 0.31 30.05 14.20
N ILE A 180 0.60 28.82 14.64
CA ILE A 180 0.55 27.62 13.79
C ILE A 180 -0.87 27.44 13.24
N ILE A 181 -1.89 27.54 14.10
CA ILE A 181 -3.29 27.47 13.70
C ILE A 181 -3.64 28.56 12.68
N PHE A 182 -3.18 29.81 12.90
CA PHE A 182 -3.44 30.90 11.98
C PHE A 182 -2.76 30.72 10.61
N ILE A 183 -1.53 30.21 10.58
CA ILE A 183 -0.79 29.91 9.34
C ILE A 183 -1.50 28.79 8.56
N LEU A 184 -1.89 27.71 9.24
CA LEU A 184 -2.63 26.59 8.63
C LEU A 184 -4.01 27.02 8.13
N LYS A 185 -4.73 27.84 8.90
CA LYS A 185 -6.03 28.40 8.49
C LYS A 185 -5.91 29.34 7.30
N ARG A 186 -4.83 30.14 7.24
CA ARG A 186 -4.52 31.00 6.09
C ARG A 186 -4.18 30.19 4.84
N HIS A 187 -3.41 29.11 4.99
CA HIS A 187 -3.08 28.20 3.90
C HIS A 187 -4.34 27.48 3.35
N SER A 188 -5.22 27.01 4.23
CA SER A 188 -6.49 26.39 3.82
C SER A 188 -7.37 27.31 2.97
N LEU A 189 -7.26 28.63 3.16
CA LEU A 189 -7.99 29.64 2.37
C LEU A 189 -7.26 30.04 1.08
N ASN A 190 -5.96 29.78 0.94
CA ASN A 190 -5.13 30.11 -0.23
C ASN A 190 -3.99 29.08 -0.38
N PRO A 191 -4.21 27.97 -1.11
CA PRO A 191 -3.27 26.85 -1.21
C PRO A 191 -2.08 27.06 -2.19
N GLU A 192 -1.75 28.30 -2.55
CA GLU A 192 -0.71 28.61 -3.55
C GLU A 192 0.73 28.34 -3.07
N GLU A 193 0.96 28.28 -1.75
CA GLU A 193 2.30 28.09 -1.14
C GLU A 193 2.27 26.84 -0.25
N GLY A 194 3.24 25.92 -0.33
CA GLY A 194 3.22 24.69 0.45
C GLY A 194 3.28 24.93 1.98
N ILE A 195 2.48 24.18 2.75
CA ILE A 195 2.38 24.28 4.22
C ILE A 195 3.75 24.30 4.91
N TYR A 196 4.66 23.44 4.46
CA TYR A 196 6.02 23.35 5.01
C TYR A 196 6.81 24.65 4.83
N GLU A 197 6.74 25.26 3.64
CA GLU A 197 7.42 26.53 3.36
C GLU A 197 6.82 27.68 4.17
N ALA A 198 5.50 27.73 4.31
CA ALA A 198 4.81 28.74 5.12
C ALA A 198 5.20 28.66 6.60
N ILE A 199 5.30 27.45 7.16
CA ILE A 199 5.72 27.21 8.54
C ILE A 199 7.21 27.54 8.72
N ASN A 200 8.07 27.09 7.80
CA ASN A 200 9.51 27.33 7.87
C ASN A 200 9.83 28.82 7.76
N ARG A 201 9.19 29.55 6.83
CA ARG A 201 9.29 31.01 6.70
C ARG A 201 8.86 31.71 7.99
N ALA A 202 7.75 31.29 8.59
CA ALA A 202 7.27 31.87 9.85
C ALA A 202 8.20 31.61 11.04
N ALA A 203 8.85 30.45 11.09
CA ALA A 203 9.88 30.13 12.09
C ALA A 203 11.14 30.97 11.87
N LEU A 204 11.63 31.08 10.62
CA LEU A 204 12.84 31.82 10.25
C LEU A 204 12.74 33.32 10.51
N VAL A 205 11.57 33.93 10.28
CA VAL A 205 11.33 35.37 10.57
C VAL A 205 11.55 35.70 12.05
N LYS A 206 11.33 34.74 12.96
CA LYS A 206 11.55 34.95 14.40
C LYS A 206 13.03 34.90 14.79
N PHE A 207 13.83 34.10 14.09
CA PHE A 207 15.29 34.04 14.28
C PHE A 207 16.00 35.28 13.73
N LEU A 208 15.49 35.90 12.67
CA LEU A 208 16.04 37.12 12.07
C LEU A 208 15.78 38.40 12.87
N HIS A 209 14.99 38.36 13.95
CA HIS A 209 14.72 39.54 14.81
C HIS A 209 15.48 39.50 16.15
N GLN A 210 16.42 38.56 16.31
CA GLN A 210 17.25 38.43 17.52
C GLN A 210 18.77 38.58 17.29
N SER A 211 19.19 39.10 16.13
CA SER A 211 20.59 39.48 15.85
C SER A 211 20.77 40.99 15.82
#